data_AF-A0A1H8T2N5-F1
#
_entry.id   AF-A0A1H8T2N5-F1
#
_cell.length_a   1.000
_cell.length_b   1.000
_cell.length_c   1.000
_cell.angle_alpha   90.00
_cell.angle_beta   90.00
_cell.angle_gamma   90.00
#
_symmetry.space_group_name_H-M   'P 1'
#
loop_
_entity.id
_entity.type
_entity.pdbx_description
1 polymer ?
#
loop_
_entity_poly.entity_id
_entity_poly.type
_entity_poly.pdbx_seq_one_letter_code
_entity_poly.pdbx_strand_id
1 'polypeptide(L)'
;MADPMTDNRPLGGTGAPGSIQGLLGDALRETTDLARKEIALFRTEMSNNLRSLFLGLGMMVGAAVFAVVALLVLTDALVKWLATVVHSEALAALIVGAAFLAVAIGLALWGRSAMSLSTLTPTRTTRQVRQDARVLSERVSG
;
A
#
# COMPACT_ATOMS: atom_id res chain seq x y z
N MET A 1 25.47 17.70 88.89
CA MET A 1 25.78 16.29 88.59
C MET A 1 24.85 15.89 87.45
N ALA A 2 25.39 15.65 86.27
CA ALA A 2 24.64 15.48 85.01
C ALA A 2 24.04 14.08 84.87
N ASP A 3 22.88 13.97 84.20
CA ASP A 3 22.48 12.85 83.31
C ASP A 3 21.15 13.20 82.58
N PRO A 4 20.76 12.56 81.45
CA PRO A 4 21.36 12.66 80.11
C PRO A 4 20.35 13.11 79.03
N MET A 5 20.89 13.23 77.82
CA MET A 5 20.26 13.48 76.53
C MET A 5 18.86 12.87 76.33
N THR A 6 17.89 13.74 76.03
CA THR A 6 16.75 13.38 75.17
C THR A 6 17.12 13.73 73.73
N ASP A 7 17.87 12.82 73.09
CA ASP A 7 18.05 12.81 71.63
C ASP A 7 16.73 12.38 71.00
N ASN A 8 15.87 13.35 70.69
CA ASN A 8 14.61 13.12 70.01
C ASN A 8 14.78 13.38 68.51
N ARG A 9 15.76 12.70 67.89
CA ARG A 9 15.91 12.67 66.43
C ARG A 9 14.89 11.68 65.86
N PRO A 10 13.98 12.11 64.96
CA PRO A 10 13.13 11.18 64.24
C PRO A 10 14.00 10.32 63.31
N LEU A 11 14.26 9.08 63.72
CA LEU A 11 14.75 8.00 62.86
C LEU A 11 13.56 7.44 62.10
N GLY A 12 13.15 8.10 61.01
CA GLY A 12 11.96 7.67 60.28
C GLY A 12 11.93 8.19 58.86
N GLY A 13 12.57 7.45 57.96
CA GLY A 13 12.54 7.73 56.53
C GLY A 13 13.70 7.06 55.81
N THR A 14 13.87 5.77 56.03
CA THR A 14 14.72 4.92 55.19
C THR A 14 14.37 5.17 53.73
N GLY A 15 15.33 5.71 52.97
CA GLY A 15 15.29 5.63 51.53
C GLY A 15 15.21 4.17 51.13
N ALA A 16 14.07 3.75 50.59
CA ALA A 16 14.02 2.59 49.72
C ALA A 16 14.21 3.13 48.29
N PRO A 17 15.42 3.05 47.70
CA PRO A 17 15.56 3.18 46.25
C PRO A 17 14.66 2.14 45.59
N GLY A 18 13.93 2.55 44.55
CA GLY A 18 12.84 1.81 43.88
C GLY A 18 12.79 0.30 44.12
N SER A 19 11.71 -0.16 44.76
CA SER A 19 11.41 -1.59 44.84
C SER A 19 11.33 -2.18 43.42
N ILE A 20 11.60 -3.48 43.27
CA ILE A 20 11.47 -4.23 42.00
C ILE A 20 10.10 -3.99 41.33
N GLN A 21 9.07 -3.71 42.13
CA GLN A 21 7.72 -3.34 41.68
C GLN A 21 7.69 -1.96 40.99
N GLY A 22 8.47 -0.99 41.44
CA GLY A 22 8.64 0.31 40.80
C GLY A 22 9.35 0.22 39.44
N LEU A 23 10.44 -0.56 39.37
CA LEU A 23 11.19 -0.77 38.12
C LEU A 23 10.36 -1.48 37.04
N LEU A 24 9.52 -2.45 37.43
CA LEU A 24 8.57 -3.09 36.52
C LEU A 24 7.51 -2.10 36.02
N GLY A 25 7.00 -1.25 36.91
CA GLY A 25 6.06 -0.18 36.54
C GLY A 25 6.66 0.79 35.53
N ASP A 26 7.91 1.21 35.75
CA ASP A 26 8.62 2.13 34.86
C ASP A 26 8.91 1.48 33.49
N ALA A 27 9.36 0.22 33.45
CA ALA A 27 9.61 -0.50 32.20
C ALA A 27 8.34 -0.74 31.36
N LEU A 28 7.21 -1.06 32.02
CA LEU A 28 5.91 -1.19 31.34
C LEU A 28 5.45 0.15 30.78
N ARG A 29 5.68 1.24 31.51
CA ARG A 29 5.33 2.60 31.09
C ARG A 29 6.18 3.04 29.90
N GLU A 30 7.47 2.76 29.92
CA GLU A 30 8.39 3.03 28.81
C GLU A 30 8.06 2.20 27.57
N THR A 31 7.73 0.92 27.73
CA THR A 31 7.27 0.06 26.64
C THR A 31 5.97 0.60 26.01
N THR A 32 5.03 1.04 26.84
CA THR A 32 3.77 1.63 26.35
C THR A 32 4.01 2.96 25.63
N ASP A 33 4.94 3.76 26.11
CA ASP A 33 5.32 5.03 25.48
C ASP A 33 6.08 4.81 24.16
N LEU A 34 6.90 3.77 24.06
CA LEU A 34 7.55 3.38 22.81
C LEU A 34 6.53 2.86 21.80
N ALA A 35 5.61 1.98 22.22
CA ALA A 35 4.53 1.49 21.36
C ALA A 35 3.66 2.63 20.83
N ARG A 36 3.32 3.62 21.67
CA ARG A 36 2.62 4.84 21.24
C ARG A 36 3.42 5.63 20.19
N LYS A 37 4.74 5.77 20.38
CA LYS A 37 5.62 6.46 19.43
C LYS A 37 5.70 5.71 18.09
N GLU A 38 5.85 4.39 18.10
CA GLU A 38 5.87 3.58 16.89
C GLU A 38 4.54 3.66 16.12
N ILE A 39 3.40 3.61 16.82
CA ILE A 39 2.08 3.80 16.19
C ILE A 39 1.96 5.21 15.60
N ALA A 40 2.43 6.25 16.30
CA ALA A 40 2.42 7.62 15.79
C ALA A 40 3.33 7.79 14.56
N LEU A 41 4.50 7.15 14.56
CA LEU A 41 5.42 7.14 13.43
C LEU A 41 4.82 6.39 12.24
N PHE A 42 4.32 5.17 12.46
CA PHE A 42 3.62 4.37 11.46
C PHE A 42 2.47 5.13 10.83
N ARG A 43 1.65 5.83 11.65
CA ARG A 43 0.56 6.67 11.15
C ARG A 43 1.09 7.81 10.27
N THR A 44 2.19 8.43 10.65
CA THR A 44 2.84 9.50 9.87
C THR A 44 3.34 8.96 8.53
N GLU A 45 4.06 7.85 8.54
CA GLU A 45 4.60 7.21 7.35
C GLU A 45 3.48 6.71 6.42
N MET A 46 2.45 6.07 6.98
CA MET A 46 1.27 5.64 6.24
C MET A 46 0.54 6.83 5.61
N SER A 47 0.38 7.94 6.33
CA SER A 47 -0.20 9.18 5.78
C SER A 47 0.63 9.73 4.61
N ASN A 48 1.97 9.76 4.75
CA ASN A 48 2.87 10.20 3.69
C ASN A 48 2.83 9.27 2.48
N ASN A 49 2.83 7.95 2.69
CA ASN A 49 2.70 6.96 1.64
C ASN A 49 1.36 7.11 0.90
N LEU A 50 0.25 7.24 1.62
CA LEU A 50 -1.06 7.49 1.04
C LEU A 50 -1.07 8.77 0.20
N ARG A 51 -0.51 9.86 0.71
CA ARG A 51 -0.42 11.13 -0.04
C ARG A 51 0.38 10.97 -1.33
N SER A 52 1.52 10.29 -1.28
CA SER A 52 2.34 10.01 -2.47
C SER A 52 1.60 9.12 -3.46
N LEU A 53 0.86 8.12 -2.99
CA LEU A 53 0.01 7.27 -3.83
C LEU A 53 -1.10 8.08 -4.50
N PHE A 54 -1.80 8.95 -3.76
CA PHE A 54 -2.83 9.83 -4.32
C PHE A 54 -2.26 10.80 -5.36
N LEU A 55 -1.10 11.39 -5.09
CA LEU A 55 -0.43 12.25 -6.06
C LEU A 55 -0.03 11.45 -7.30
N GLY A 56 0.53 10.25 -7.12
CA GLY A 56 0.89 9.35 -8.22
C GLY A 56 -0.33 8.96 -9.08
N LEU A 57 -1.44 8.59 -8.45
CA LEU A 57 -2.71 8.29 -9.13
C LEU A 57 -3.26 9.52 -9.84
N GLY A 58 -3.22 10.69 -9.21
CA GLY A 58 -3.64 11.95 -9.81
C GLY A 58 -2.83 12.30 -11.06
N MET A 59 -1.50 12.15 -11.00
CA MET A 59 -0.60 12.35 -12.14
C MET A 59 -0.84 11.31 -13.24
N MET A 60 -1.13 10.06 -12.90
CA MET A 60 -1.47 9.02 -13.89
C MET A 60 -2.78 9.31 -14.60
N VAL A 61 -3.82 9.76 -13.88
CA VAL A 61 -5.08 10.20 -14.49
C VAL A 61 -4.84 11.40 -15.40
N GLY A 62 -4.08 12.39 -14.95
CA GLY A 62 -3.70 13.54 -15.77
C GLY A 62 -2.97 13.12 -17.05
N ALA A 63 -1.95 12.26 -16.93
CA ALA A 63 -1.21 11.71 -18.06
C ALA A 63 -2.13 10.94 -19.03
N ALA A 64 -3.06 10.13 -18.52
CA ALA A 64 -4.03 9.41 -19.36
C ALA A 64 -4.93 10.38 -20.14
N VAL A 65 -5.43 11.44 -19.51
CA VAL A 65 -6.23 12.48 -20.19
C VAL A 65 -5.41 13.16 -21.29
N PHE A 66 -4.19 13.61 -20.99
CA PHE A 66 -3.32 14.22 -21.99
C PHE A 66 -2.95 13.26 -23.12
N ALA A 67 -2.73 11.98 -22.82
CA ALA A 67 -2.46 10.96 -23.83
C ALA A 67 -3.65 10.78 -24.77
N VAL A 68 -4.89 10.78 -24.26
CA VAL A 68 -6.11 10.72 -25.10
C VAL A 68 -6.21 11.96 -25.98
N VAL A 69 -6.03 13.16 -25.43
CA VAL A 69 -6.07 14.41 -26.23
C VAL A 69 -5.00 14.41 -27.31
N ALA A 70 -3.76 14.05 -26.96
CA ALA A 70 -2.65 13.97 -27.92
C ALA A 70 -2.94 12.93 -29.01
N LEU A 71 -3.49 11.76 -28.65
CA LEU A 71 -3.86 10.72 -29.60
C LEU A 71 -4.92 11.22 -30.60
N LEU A 72 -5.95 11.93 -30.13
CA LEU A 72 -6.98 12.50 -31.00
C LEU A 72 -6.39 13.53 -31.99
N VAL A 73 -5.54 14.45 -31.50
CA VAL A 73 -4.87 15.45 -32.34
C VAL A 73 -3.94 14.78 -33.36
N LEU A 74 -3.15 13.79 -32.94
CA LEU A 74 -2.26 13.04 -33.83
C LEU A 74 -3.04 12.22 -34.87
N THR A 75 -4.19 11.66 -34.49
CA THR A 75 -5.05 10.91 -35.42
C THR A 75 -5.60 11.85 -36.49
N ASP A 76 -6.11 13.03 -36.11
CA ASP A 76 -6.58 14.05 -37.06
C ASP A 76 -5.44 14.53 -37.99
N ALA A 77 -4.26 14.81 -37.43
CA ALA A 77 -3.08 15.18 -38.21
C ALA A 77 -2.67 14.08 -39.20
N LEU A 78 -2.72 12.81 -38.78
CA LEU A 78 -2.41 11.67 -39.64
C LEU A 78 -3.42 11.50 -40.77
N VAL A 79 -4.72 11.68 -40.48
CA VAL A 79 -5.78 11.65 -41.50
C VAL A 79 -5.56 12.76 -42.52
N LYS A 80 -5.32 14.00 -42.08
CA LYS A 80 -5.05 15.13 -42.97
C LYS A 80 -3.81 14.93 -43.82
N TRP A 81 -2.73 14.43 -43.23
CA TRP A 81 -1.52 14.10 -43.97
C TRP A 81 -1.79 13.01 -45.02
N LEU A 82 -2.44 11.92 -44.65
CA LEU A 82 -2.74 10.82 -45.56
C LEU A 82 -3.73 11.22 -46.66
N ALA A 83 -4.65 12.15 -46.38
CA ALA A 83 -5.55 12.72 -47.37
C ALA A 83 -4.81 13.42 -48.51
N THR A 84 -3.61 13.98 -48.26
CA THR A 84 -2.77 14.57 -49.33
C THR A 84 -2.20 13.53 -50.28
N VAL A 85 -2.03 12.28 -49.83
CA VAL A 85 -1.49 11.16 -50.60
C VAL A 85 -2.59 10.43 -51.36
N VAL A 86 -3.73 10.20 -50.71
CA VAL A 86 -4.86 9.43 -51.26
C VAL A 86 -5.85 10.34 -52.00
N HIS A 87 -5.68 11.66 -51.93
CA HIS A 87 -6.56 12.68 -52.52
C HIS A 87 -8.03 12.59 -52.06
N SER A 88 -8.28 12.02 -50.88
CA SER A 88 -9.60 11.90 -50.28
C SER A 88 -9.49 11.80 -48.76
N GLU A 89 -10.13 12.76 -48.07
CA GLU A 89 -10.17 12.77 -46.60
C GLU A 89 -10.98 11.60 -46.04
N ALA A 90 -12.08 11.23 -46.71
CA ALA A 90 -12.91 10.09 -46.31
C ALA A 90 -12.15 8.76 -46.39
N LEU A 91 -11.40 8.52 -47.48
CA LEU A 91 -10.59 7.30 -47.62
C LEU A 91 -9.43 7.28 -46.62
N ALA A 92 -8.77 8.41 -46.40
CA ALA A 92 -7.72 8.53 -45.40
C ALA A 92 -8.23 8.21 -43.98
N ALA A 93 -9.38 8.78 -43.59
CA ALA A 93 -10.03 8.50 -42.31
C ALA A 93 -10.38 7.01 -42.15
N LEU A 94 -10.90 6.38 -43.22
CA LEU A 94 -11.23 4.96 -43.20
C LEU A 94 -9.98 4.08 -43.02
N ILE A 95 -8.87 4.39 -43.70
CA ILE A 95 -7.61 3.65 -43.58
C ILE A 95 -7.02 3.78 -42.17
N VAL A 96 -6.93 5.01 -41.64
CA VAL A 96 -6.39 5.25 -40.30
C VAL A 96 -7.28 4.59 -39.23
N GLY A 97 -8.60 4.72 -39.36
CA GLY A 97 -9.56 4.07 -38.48
C GLY A 97 -9.46 2.55 -38.49
N ALA A 98 -9.30 1.94 -39.68
CA ALA A 98 -9.10 0.51 -39.81
C ALA A 98 -7.79 0.04 -39.15
N ALA A 99 -6.70 0.80 -39.28
CA ALA A 99 -5.43 0.51 -38.61
C ALA A 99 -5.58 0.55 -37.08
N PHE A 100 -6.25 1.56 -36.55
CA PHE A 100 -6.51 1.69 -35.10
C PHE A 100 -7.41 0.56 -34.60
N LEU A 101 -8.43 0.18 -35.37
CA LEU A 101 -9.30 -0.95 -35.05
C LEU A 101 -8.53 -2.27 -34.99
N ALA A 102 -7.61 -2.52 -35.92
CA ALA A 102 -6.76 -3.71 -35.91
C ALA A 102 -5.88 -3.75 -34.64
N VAL A 103 -5.26 -2.63 -34.27
CA VAL A 103 -4.49 -2.51 -33.01
C VAL A 103 -5.38 -2.76 -31.79
N ALA A 104 -6.58 -2.15 -31.75
CA ALA A 104 -7.51 -2.31 -30.65
C ALA A 104 -7.95 -3.78 -30.46
N ILE A 105 -8.26 -4.49 -31.56
CA ILE A 105 -8.57 -5.92 -31.52
C ILE A 105 -7.37 -6.71 -30.99
N GLY A 106 -6.15 -6.44 -31.48
CA GLY A 106 -4.93 -7.11 -31.00
C GLY A 106 -4.70 -6.93 -29.51
N LEU A 107 -4.83 -5.69 -29.01
CA LEU A 107 -4.72 -5.37 -27.58
C LEU A 107 -5.83 -6.04 -26.76
N ALA A 108 -7.07 -6.08 -27.25
CA ALA A 108 -8.17 -6.73 -26.55
C ALA A 108 -7.95 -8.24 -26.42
N LEU A 109 -7.47 -8.90 -27.47
CA LEU A 109 -7.15 -10.32 -27.46
C LEU A 109 -5.97 -10.62 -26.52
N TRP A 110 -4.94 -9.78 -26.51
CA TRP A 110 -3.80 -9.90 -25.61
C TRP A 110 -4.17 -9.62 -24.15
N GLY A 111 -4.97 -8.58 -23.90
CA GLY A 111 -5.50 -8.28 -22.56
C GLY A 111 -6.35 -9.43 -22.03
N ARG A 112 -7.20 -10.01 -22.86
CA ARG A 112 -7.99 -11.20 -22.51
C ARG A 112 -7.11 -12.40 -22.13
N SER A 113 -6.00 -12.64 -22.82
CA SER A 113 -5.11 -13.75 -22.48
C SER A 113 -4.34 -13.48 -21.17
N ALA A 114 -3.90 -12.24 -20.95
CA ALA A 114 -3.25 -11.81 -19.71
C ALA A 114 -4.16 -11.90 -18.48
N MET A 115 -5.47 -11.65 -18.66
CA MET A 115 -6.49 -11.74 -17.61
C MET A 115 -7.07 -13.15 -17.42
N SER A 116 -6.65 -14.14 -18.21
CA SER A 116 -7.16 -15.50 -18.04
C SER A 116 -6.78 -16.02 -16.64
N LEU A 117 -7.80 -16.39 -15.86
CA LEU A 117 -7.74 -16.75 -14.44
C LEU A 117 -6.72 -17.85 -14.05
N SER A 118 -6.10 -18.49 -15.04
CA SER A 118 -4.93 -19.36 -14.89
C SER A 118 -3.76 -18.68 -14.18
N THR A 119 -3.58 -17.36 -14.33
CA THR A 119 -2.50 -16.59 -13.68
C THR A 119 -2.88 -15.99 -12.33
N LEU A 120 -4.19 -15.85 -12.03
CA LEU A 120 -4.70 -15.26 -10.79
C LEU A 120 -5.14 -16.28 -9.74
N THR A 121 -5.09 -17.58 -10.04
CA THR A 121 -5.34 -18.62 -9.04
C THR A 121 -4.02 -18.93 -8.32
N PRO A 122 -3.80 -18.50 -7.07
CA PRO A 122 -2.60 -18.89 -6.32
C PRO A 122 -2.65 -20.39 -6.03
N THR A 123 -2.09 -21.18 -6.94
CA THR A 123 -1.99 -22.65 -6.85
C THR A 123 -1.18 -23.09 -5.63
N ARG A 124 -0.27 -22.24 -5.13
CA ARG A 124 0.55 -22.50 -3.94
C ARG A 124 -0.23 -22.22 -2.64
N THR A 125 -0.88 -21.06 -2.51
CA THR A 125 -1.59 -20.64 -1.30
C THR A 125 -2.82 -21.52 -1.01
N THR A 126 -3.56 -21.89 -2.06
CA THR A 126 -4.74 -22.77 -1.90
C THR A 126 -4.38 -24.18 -1.42
N ARG A 127 -3.21 -24.71 -1.82
CA ARG A 127 -2.74 -26.03 -1.38
C ARG A 127 -2.30 -26.01 0.09
N GLN A 128 -1.60 -24.96 0.53
CA GLN A 128 -1.17 -24.81 1.93
C GLN A 128 -2.36 -24.62 2.87
N VAL A 129 -3.31 -23.73 2.52
CA VAL A 129 -4.53 -23.52 3.33
C VAL A 129 -5.38 -24.79 3.44
N ARG A 130 -5.48 -25.58 2.36
CA ARG A 130 -6.18 -26.88 2.39
C ARG A 130 -5.47 -27.93 3.25
N GLN A 131 -4.13 -27.93 3.26
CA GLN A 131 -3.34 -28.85 4.06
C GLN A 131 -3.44 -28.51 5.55
N ASP A 132 -3.37 -27.22 5.90
CA ASP A 132 -3.51 -26.75 7.27
C ASP A 132 -4.92 -27.01 7.82
N ALA A 133 -5.95 -26.82 6.99
CA ALA A 133 -7.34 -27.16 7.36
C ALA A 133 -7.53 -28.65 7.64
N ARG A 134 -6.87 -29.54 6.85
CA ARG A 134 -6.89 -30.99 7.09
C ARG A 134 -6.25 -31.36 8.43
N VAL A 135 -5.07 -30.81 8.70
CA VAL A 135 -4.33 -31.06 9.96
C VAL A 135 -5.13 -30.57 11.17
N LEU A 136 -5.85 -29.46 11.05
CA LEU A 136 -6.69 -28.95 12.13
C LEU A 136 -7.94 -29.82 12.32
N SER A 137 -8.55 -30.32 11.25
CA SER A 137 -9.72 -31.22 11.33
C SER A 137 -9.39 -32.58 11.94
N GLU A 138 -8.20 -33.13 11.69
CA GLU A 138 -7.74 -34.38 12.33
C GLU A 138 -7.53 -34.23 13.83
N ARG A 139 -7.09 -33.05 14.32
CA ARG A 139 -6.86 -32.79 15.75
C ARG A 139 -8.12 -32.54 16.56
N VAL A 140 -9.22 -32.19 15.91
CA VAL A 140 -10.52 -31.95 16.57
C VAL A 140 -11.39 -33.22 16.55
N SER A 141 -11.08 -34.17 15.67
CA SER A 141 -11.86 -35.40 15.47
C SER A 141 -11.23 -36.66 16.09
N GLY A 142 -10.07 -36.53 16.74
CA GLY A 142 -9.38 -37.59 17.49
C GLY A 142 -9.19 -37.18 18.94
#